data_AF-A0A200RBL0-F1
#
_entry.id   AF-A0A200RBL0-F1
#
_cell.length_a   1.000
_cell.length_b   1.000
_cell.length_c   1.000
_cell.angle_alpha   90.00
_cell.angle_beta   90.00
_cell.angle_gamma   90.00
#
_symmetry.space_group_name_H-M   'P 1'
#
loop_
_entity.id
_entity.type
_entity.pdbx_description
1 polymer ?
#
loop_
_entity_poly.entity_id
_entity_poly.type
_entity_poly.pdbx_seq_one_letter_code
_entity_poly.pdbx_strand_id
1 'polypeptide(L)'
;MVGVAEHTFIVLDKQMLIGKFVHGEPHVEAMAGDVNIYMNDLDDSQMAEIEIMIAEPKSRGKGLGKEAVLMMIAFAVKNLNIQSFRAKIGESNTASLNLFKKLGFEVALYSEIFKEVTLELPVRSNRCMELLNLIDNPDDTRSL
;
A
#
# COMPACT_ATOMS: atom_id res chain seq x y z
N MET A 1 -0.86 12.80 -25.13
CA MET A 1 -0.13 12.20 -23.99
C MET A 1 -1.18 11.85 -22.96
N VAL A 2 -1.61 10.58 -22.92
CA VAL A 2 -2.57 10.14 -21.91
C VAL A 2 -1.79 10.11 -20.61
N GLY A 3 -2.12 11.00 -19.68
CA GLY A 3 -1.47 11.02 -18.37
C GLY A 3 -1.82 9.74 -17.64
N VAL A 4 -0.79 9.07 -17.12
CA VAL A 4 -0.95 8.03 -16.11
C VAL A 4 -1.58 8.70 -14.89
N ALA A 5 -2.70 8.17 -14.40
CA ALA A 5 -3.25 8.62 -13.14
C ALA A 5 -2.46 7.96 -12.00
N GLU A 6 -1.90 8.78 -11.12
CA GLU A 6 -1.14 8.34 -9.94
C GLU A 6 -1.62 9.05 -8.68
N HIS A 7 -1.51 8.37 -7.54
CA HIS A 7 -1.77 8.96 -6.23
C HIS A 7 -0.69 8.52 -5.23
N THR A 8 -0.24 9.46 -4.40
CA THR A 8 0.80 9.22 -3.39
C THR A 8 0.29 9.64 -2.01
N PHE A 9 0.48 8.75 -1.03
CA PHE A 9 0.36 9.08 0.39
C PHE A 9 1.76 9.20 0.99
N ILE A 10 2.05 10.34 1.60
CA ILE A 10 3.25 10.50 2.43
C ILE A 10 2.97 9.93 3.82
N VAL A 11 3.86 9.05 4.27
CA VAL A 11 3.76 8.38 5.57
C VAL A 11 4.54 9.18 6.60
N LEU A 12 3.84 9.61 7.66
CA LEU A 12 4.45 10.28 8.81
C LEU A 12 4.55 9.31 10.00
N ASP A 13 5.72 9.19 10.62
CA ASP A 13 5.89 8.49 11.89
C ASP A 13 5.51 9.43 13.04
N LYS A 14 4.38 9.15 13.69
CA LYS A 14 3.88 9.91 14.85
C LYS A 14 4.91 10.02 15.98
N GLN A 15 5.81 9.04 16.14
CA GLN A 15 6.84 9.07 17.18
C GLN A 15 7.97 10.05 16.89
N MET A 16 8.08 10.53 15.64
CA MET A 16 9.10 11.47 15.20
C MET A 16 8.61 12.92 15.16
N LEU A 17 7.30 13.16 15.35
CA LEU A 17 6.73 14.50 15.41
C LEU A 17 7.34 15.33 16.54
N ILE A 18 7.71 16.57 16.24
CA ILE A 18 8.15 17.55 17.24
C ILE A 18 6.95 18.42 17.62
N GLY A 19 6.40 18.20 18.81
CA GLY A 19 5.25 18.95 19.31
C GLY A 19 3.91 18.30 18.95
N LYS A 20 2.95 19.09 18.46
CA LYS A 20 1.61 18.62 18.09
C LYS A 20 1.49 18.56 16.57
N PHE A 21 0.74 17.59 16.06
CA PHE A 21 0.36 17.59 14.65
C PHE A 21 -0.56 18.78 14.35
N VAL A 22 -0.17 19.58 13.36
CA VAL A 22 -0.95 20.72 12.85
C VAL A 22 -1.27 20.46 11.38
N HIS A 23 -2.55 20.41 11.03
CA HIS A 23 -2.97 20.17 9.65
C HIS A 23 -2.47 21.28 8.72
N GLY A 24 -1.93 20.90 7.56
CA GLY A 24 -1.38 21.82 6.56
C GLY A 24 0.08 22.21 6.79
N GLU A 25 0.65 21.92 7.96
CA GLU A 25 2.10 22.00 8.16
C GLU A 25 2.80 20.76 7.60
N PRO A 26 4.04 20.90 7.11
CA PRO A 26 4.71 19.82 6.38
C PRO A 26 5.21 18.67 7.27
N HIS A 27 5.50 18.92 8.56
CA HIS A 27 6.03 17.93 9.51
C HIS A 27 7.17 17.08 8.92
N VAL A 28 8.13 17.74 8.27
CA VAL A 28 9.22 17.08 7.52
C VAL A 28 10.06 16.15 8.39
N GLU A 29 10.18 16.48 9.68
CA GLU A 29 10.90 15.68 10.67
C GLU A 29 10.25 14.32 10.93
N ALA A 30 8.96 14.17 10.63
CA ALA A 30 8.21 12.95 10.80
C ALA A 30 8.05 12.16 9.50
N MET A 31 8.48 12.68 8.34
CA MET A 31 8.41 11.96 7.07
C MET A 31 9.21 10.66 7.12
N ALA A 32 8.53 9.53 6.95
CA ALA A 32 9.11 8.20 7.09
C ALA A 32 9.15 7.43 5.76
N GLY A 33 8.32 7.80 4.79
CA GLY A 33 8.20 7.11 3.52
C GLY A 33 6.92 7.47 2.78
N ASP A 34 6.50 6.60 1.87
CA ASP A 34 5.40 6.84 0.95
C ASP A 34 4.78 5.54 0.42
N VAL A 35 3.51 5.63 0.03
CA VAL A 35 2.80 4.62 -0.77
C VAL A 35 2.32 5.27 -2.04
N ASN A 36 2.57 4.62 -3.18
CA ASN A 36 2.14 5.08 -4.50
C ASN A 36 1.19 4.08 -5.13
N ILE A 37 0.24 4.58 -5.91
CA ILE A 37 -0.54 3.76 -6.84
C ILE A 37 -0.51 4.35 -8.25
N TYR A 38 -0.52 3.48 -9.25
CA TYR A 38 -0.52 3.86 -10.65
C TYR A 38 -1.58 3.07 -11.43
N MET A 39 -2.44 3.76 -12.17
CA MET A 39 -3.39 3.15 -13.11
C MET A 39 -2.81 3.19 -14.53
N ASN A 40 -1.84 2.31 -14.77
CA ASN A 40 -0.99 2.29 -15.98
C ASN A 40 -1.47 1.33 -17.07
N ASP A 41 -2.40 0.43 -16.76
CA ASP A 41 -2.86 -0.56 -17.71
C ASP A 41 -4.01 0.00 -18.55
N LEU A 42 -3.71 0.24 -19.82
CA LEU A 42 -4.67 0.79 -20.78
C LEU A 42 -5.78 -0.20 -21.13
N ASP A 43 -5.52 -1.50 -20.93
CA ASP A 43 -6.48 -2.57 -21.19
C ASP A 43 -7.31 -2.89 -19.93
N ASP A 44 -6.80 -2.56 -18.73
CA ASP A 44 -7.50 -2.69 -17.45
C ASP A 44 -7.40 -1.43 -16.56
N SER A 45 -8.29 -0.47 -16.82
CA SER A 45 -8.42 0.75 -16.00
C SER A 45 -8.83 0.52 -14.54
N GLN A 46 -9.25 -0.69 -14.17
CA GLN A 46 -9.65 -1.04 -12.81
C GLN A 46 -8.54 -1.73 -12.02
N MET A 47 -7.36 -1.92 -12.62
CA MET A 47 -6.16 -2.42 -11.96
C MET A 47 -5.23 -1.27 -11.59
N ALA A 48 -4.74 -1.30 -10.34
CA ALA A 48 -3.71 -0.38 -9.88
C ALA A 48 -2.43 -1.13 -9.49
N GLU A 49 -1.29 -0.68 -9.98
CA GLU A 49 0.00 -1.07 -9.42
C GLU A 49 0.22 -0.31 -8.11
N ILE A 50 0.67 -0.99 -7.05
CA ILE A 50 0.89 -0.40 -5.72
C ILE A 50 2.32 -0.64 -5.23
N GLU A 51 2.94 0.42 -4.72
CA GLU A 51 4.30 0.44 -4.21
C GLU A 51 4.35 1.06 -2.80
N ILE A 52 5.28 0.60 -1.97
CA ILE A 52 5.50 1.10 -0.60
C ILE A 52 7.00 1.21 -0.32
N MET A 53 7.40 2.34 0.24
CA MET A 53 8.73 2.53 0.82
C MET A 53 8.62 3.12 2.21
N ILE A 54 9.29 2.51 3.19
CA ILE A 54 9.60 3.16 4.47
C ILE A 54 11.10 3.48 4.45
N ALA A 55 11.40 4.69 3.97
CA ALA A 55 12.75 5.17 3.74
C ALA A 55 13.51 5.31 5.07
N GLU A 56 12.87 5.89 6.10
CA GLU A 56 13.50 6.16 7.39
C GLU A 56 13.74 4.86 8.20
N PRO A 57 15.00 4.46 8.44
CA PRO A 57 15.31 3.22 9.15
C PRO A 57 14.70 3.13 10.54
N LYS A 58 14.63 4.25 11.28
CA LYS A 58 14.05 4.28 12.63
C LYS A 58 12.54 4.03 12.65
N SER A 59 11.89 4.10 11.50
CA SER A 59 10.44 3.94 11.35
C SER A 59 10.06 2.54 10.83
N ARG A 60 11.04 1.72 10.43
CA ARG A 60 10.82 0.35 9.96
C ARG A 60 10.42 -0.59 11.10
N GLY A 61 9.68 -1.64 10.77
CA GLY A 61 9.25 -2.65 11.75
C GLY A 61 8.14 -2.21 12.72
N LYS A 62 7.64 -0.97 12.59
CA LYS A 62 6.56 -0.42 13.44
C LYS A 62 5.14 -0.63 12.93
N GLY A 63 4.98 -1.30 11.78
CA GLY A 63 3.66 -1.50 11.14
C GLY A 63 3.22 -0.41 10.17
N LEU A 64 3.95 0.71 10.07
CA LEU A 64 3.60 1.86 9.22
C LEU A 64 3.32 1.49 7.76
N GLY A 65 4.17 0.66 7.14
CA GLY A 65 3.96 0.24 5.76
C GLY A 65 2.68 -0.59 5.56
N LYS A 66 2.29 -1.39 6.55
CA LYS A 66 1.04 -2.16 6.52
C LYS A 66 -0.17 -1.22 6.56
N GLU A 67 -0.17 -0.29 7.51
CA GLU A 67 -1.26 0.69 7.68
C GLU A 67 -1.40 1.57 6.44
N ALA A 68 -0.27 2.07 5.92
CA ALA A 68 -0.27 2.93 4.73
C ALA A 68 -0.81 2.22 3.48
N VAL A 69 -0.39 0.97 3.22
CA VAL A 69 -0.90 0.17 2.10
C VAL A 69 -2.40 -0.09 2.25
N LEU A 70 -2.86 -0.43 3.45
CA LEU A 70 -4.29 -0.65 3.73
C LEU A 70 -5.14 0.61 3.49
N MET A 71 -4.67 1.77 3.96
CA MET A 71 -5.35 3.04 3.72
C MET A 71 -5.40 3.39 2.23
N MET A 72 -4.32 3.16 1.49
CA MET A 72 -4.28 3.38 0.05
C MET A 72 -5.24 2.45 -0.70
N ILE A 73 -5.30 1.16 -0.34
CA ILE A 73 -6.26 0.20 -0.90
C ILE A 73 -7.70 0.68 -0.66
N ALA A 74 -8.04 1.05 0.57
CA ALA A 74 -9.38 1.55 0.88
C ALA A 74 -9.73 2.84 0.12
N PHE A 75 -8.78 3.77 0.03
CA PHE A 75 -8.94 4.98 -0.74
C PHE A 75 -9.22 4.67 -2.22
N ALA A 76 -8.40 3.80 -2.84
CA ALA A 76 -8.51 3.47 -4.25
C ALA A 76 -9.81 2.72 -4.59
N VAL A 77 -10.24 1.78 -3.74
CA VAL A 77 -11.53 1.08 -3.92
C VAL A 77 -12.69 2.07 -3.86
N LYS A 78 -12.71 2.94 -2.84
CA LYS A 78 -13.85 3.84 -2.60
C LYS A 78 -13.94 5.01 -3.58
N ASN A 79 -12.80 5.57 -3.97
CA ASN A 79 -12.74 6.84 -4.69
C ASN A 79 -12.33 6.69 -6.16
N LEU A 80 -11.61 5.62 -6.51
CA LEU A 80 -11.02 5.43 -7.85
C LEU A 80 -11.61 4.21 -8.59
N ASN A 81 -12.55 3.48 -7.98
CA ASN A 81 -13.18 2.29 -8.57
C ASN A 81 -12.17 1.19 -8.97
N ILE A 82 -11.07 1.07 -8.23
CA ILE A 82 -10.10 0.00 -8.41
C ILE A 82 -10.68 -1.33 -7.90
N GLN A 83 -10.49 -2.38 -8.69
CA GLN A 83 -11.03 -3.73 -8.46
C GLN A 83 -9.92 -4.78 -8.29
N SER A 84 -8.68 -4.46 -8.64
CA SER A 84 -7.53 -5.33 -8.43
C SER A 84 -6.27 -4.49 -8.16
N PHE A 85 -5.38 -5.03 -7.33
CA PHE A 85 -4.08 -4.44 -7.05
C PHE A 85 -2.97 -5.38 -7.48
N ARG A 86 -1.89 -4.82 -8.02
CA ARG A 86 -0.68 -5.55 -8.39
C ARG A 86 0.52 -4.94 -7.69
N ALA A 87 1.37 -5.78 -7.11
CA ALA A 87 2.64 -5.37 -6.53
C ALA A 87 3.77 -6.10 -7.24
N LYS A 88 4.76 -5.35 -7.70
CA LYS A 88 5.95 -5.84 -8.39
C LYS A 88 7.16 -5.66 -7.46
N ILE A 89 7.75 -6.77 -7.03
CA ILE A 89 8.72 -6.74 -5.92
C ILE A 89 9.94 -7.59 -6.27
N GLY A 90 11.12 -6.97 -6.25
CA GLY A 90 12.38 -7.67 -6.44
C GLY A 90 12.51 -8.86 -5.48
N GLU A 91 12.99 -9.99 -5.98
CA GLU A 91 12.99 -11.28 -5.26
C GLU A 91 13.77 -11.26 -3.94
N SER A 92 14.77 -10.36 -3.84
CA SER A 92 15.59 -10.16 -2.64
C SER A 92 14.89 -9.30 -1.57
N ASN A 93 13.83 -8.57 -1.91
CA ASN A 93 13.07 -7.73 -0.98
C ASN A 93 12.07 -8.56 -0.17
N THR A 94 12.62 -9.44 0.67
CA THR A 94 11.86 -10.31 1.57
C THR A 94 10.91 -9.54 2.50
N ALA A 95 11.26 -8.31 2.88
CA ALA A 95 10.42 -7.47 3.74
C ALA A 95 9.09 -7.09 3.05
N SER A 96 9.16 -6.52 1.84
CA SER A 96 7.95 -6.18 1.07
C SER A 96 7.19 -7.44 0.64
N LEU A 97 7.87 -8.50 0.19
CA LEU A 97 7.21 -9.77 -0.13
C LEU A 97 6.39 -10.32 1.03
N ASN A 98 6.96 -10.32 2.25
CA ASN A 98 6.26 -10.78 3.44
C ASN A 98 5.10 -9.86 3.84
N LEU A 99 5.26 -8.55 3.66
CA LEU A 99 4.20 -7.58 3.93
C LEU A 99 2.98 -7.85 3.03
N PHE A 100 3.18 -7.90 1.71
CA PHE A 100 2.08 -8.08 0.76
C PHE A 100 1.40 -9.44 0.91
N LYS A 101 2.16 -10.53 1.14
CA LYS A 101 1.59 -11.85 1.44
C LYS A 101 0.70 -11.83 2.70
N LYS A 102 1.13 -11.15 3.77
CA LYS A 102 0.32 -11.00 5.00
C LYS A 102 -0.96 -10.18 4.78
N LEU A 103 -0.95 -9.30 3.79
CA LEU A 103 -2.10 -8.52 3.36
C LEU A 103 -3.04 -9.32 2.44
N GLY A 104 -2.68 -10.55 2.07
CA GLY A 104 -3.50 -11.44 1.25
C GLY A 104 -3.18 -11.37 -0.24
N PHE A 105 -2.12 -10.69 -0.65
CA PHE A 105 -1.66 -10.76 -2.04
C PHE A 105 -1.08 -12.15 -2.33
N GLU A 106 -1.44 -12.69 -3.48
CA GLU A 106 -1.00 -14.00 -3.96
C GLU A 106 -0.01 -13.85 -5.11
N VAL A 107 0.92 -14.78 -5.24
CA VAL A 107 1.92 -14.76 -6.33
C VAL A 107 1.22 -15.07 -7.65
N ALA A 108 1.31 -14.16 -8.62
CA ALA A 108 0.74 -14.32 -9.95
C ALA A 108 1.81 -14.72 -10.98
N LEU A 109 3.00 -14.11 -10.91
CA LEU A 109 4.07 -14.31 -11.88
C LEU A 109 5.45 -14.16 -11.20
N TYR A 110 6.45 -14.83 -11.75
CA TYR A 110 7.85 -14.54 -11.49
C TYR A 110 8.56 -14.19 -12.80
N SER A 111 9.34 -13.12 -12.80
CA SER A 111 10.12 -12.67 -13.94
C SER A 111 11.61 -12.91 -13.69
N GLU A 112 12.18 -13.86 -14.43
CA GLU A 112 13.61 -14.18 -14.35
C GLU A 112 14.51 -13.06 -14.87
N ILE A 113 14.03 -12.27 -15.83
CA ILE A 113 14.78 -11.15 -16.43
C ILE A 113 14.92 -10.01 -15.43
N PHE A 114 13.84 -9.67 -14.73
CA PHE A 114 13.81 -8.58 -13.76
C PHE A 114 14.13 -9.03 -12.33
N LYS A 115 14.25 -10.35 -12.09
CA LYS A 115 14.41 -10.94 -10.75
C LYS A 115 13.34 -10.44 -9.80
N GLU A 116 12.09 -10.54 -10.25
CA GLU A 116 10.93 -9.92 -9.60
C GLU A 116 9.78 -10.91 -9.45
N VAL A 117 9.07 -10.81 -8.33
CA VAL A 117 7.80 -11.49 -8.08
C VAL A 117 6.67 -10.49 -8.24
N THR A 118 5.71 -10.80 -9.11
CA THR A 118 4.45 -10.09 -9.22
C THR A 118 3.42 -10.75 -8.32
N LEU A 119 2.81 -9.98 -7.42
CA LEU A 119 1.69 -10.41 -6.59
C LEU A 119 0.42 -9.62 -6.93
N GLU A 120 -0.74 -10.25 -6.75
CA GLU A 120 -2.03 -9.66 -7.03
C GLU A 120 -3.02 -9.84 -5.88
N LEU A 121 -3.93 -8.87 -5.74
CA LEU A 121 -5.04 -8.90 -4.80
C LEU A 121 -6.32 -8.41 -5.48
N PRO A 122 -7.25 -9.31 -5.84
CA PRO A 122 -8.60 -8.94 -6.27
C PRO A 122 -9.40 -8.38 -5.09
N VAL A 123 -10.15 -7.29 -5.31
CA VAL A 123 -11.01 -6.67 -4.27
C VAL A 123 -12.12 -7.62 -3.80
N ARG A 124 -12.59 -8.50 -4.69
CA ARG A 124 -13.59 -9.53 -4.36
C ARG A 124 -13.05 -10.68 -3.50
N SER A 125 -11.76 -10.69 -3.18
CA SER A 125 -11.24 -11.67 -2.23
C SER A 125 -11.82 -11.43 -0.84
N ASN A 126 -12.17 -12.50 -0.12
CA ASN A 126 -12.67 -12.41 1.25
C ASN A 126 -11.74 -11.57 2.13
N ARG A 127 -10.42 -11.74 1.95
CA ARG A 127 -9.42 -11.00 2.69
C ARG A 127 -9.46 -9.50 2.42
N CYS A 128 -9.63 -9.07 1.17
CA CYS A 128 -9.74 -7.64 0.87
C CYS A 128 -11.03 -7.04 1.46
N MET A 129 -12.16 -7.75 1.36
CA MET A 129 -13.41 -7.32 1.97
C MET A 129 -13.33 -7.22 3.51
N GLU A 130 -12.69 -8.19 4.17
CA GLU A 130 -12.40 -8.14 5.61
C GLU A 130 -11.57 -6.90 5.97
N LEU A 131 -10.52 -6.61 5.20
CA LEU A 131 -9.65 -5.46 5.43
C LEU A 131 -10.40 -4.14 5.24
N LEU A 132 -11.24 -4.03 4.22
CA LEU A 132 -12.07 -2.84 3.99
C LEU A 132 -13.06 -2.63 5.15
N ASN A 133 -13.70 -3.70 5.63
CA ASN A 133 -14.61 -3.64 6.78
C ASN A 133 -13.91 -3.18 8.06
N LEU A 134 -12.67 -3.64 8.31
CA LEU A 134 -11.86 -3.23 9.45
C LEU A 134 -11.49 -1.73 9.40
N ILE A 135 -11.25 -1.20 8.21
CA ILE A 135 -10.94 0.23 8.04
C ILE A 135 -12.19 1.08 8.32
N ASP A 136 -13.37 0.60 7.93
CA ASP A 136 -14.64 1.27 8.23
C ASP A 136 -15.09 1.11 9.69
N ASN A 137 -14.70 0.02 10.35
CA ASN A 137 -15.09 -0.32 11.71
C ASN A 137 -13.87 -0.76 12.54
N PRO A 138 -12.99 0.17 12.93
CA PRO A 138 -11.71 -0.14 13.56
C PRO A 138 -11.82 -0.85 14.92
N ASP A 139 -12.98 -0.80 15.57
CA ASP A 139 -13.24 -1.48 16.84
C ASP A 139 -13.56 -2.99 16.68
N ASP A 140 -13.82 -3.48 15.46
CA ASP A 140 -14.17 -4.88 15.20
C ASP A 140 -12.91 -5.76 15.06
N THR A 141 -12.11 -5.84 16.13
CA THR A 141 -10.81 -6.53 16.16
C THR A 141 -10.88 -8.05 16.31
N ARG A 142 -12.02 -8.70 16.02
CA ARG A 142 -12.28 -10.10 16.39
C ARG A 142 -11.51 -11.20 15.62
N SER A 143 -10.49 -10.89 14.83
CA SER A 143 -9.81 -11.93 14.02
C SER A 143 -8.31 -11.70 13.77
N LEU A 144 -7.56 -11.27 14.78
CA LEU A 144 -6.10 -11.50 14.84
C LEU A 144 -5.76 -12.56 15.88
#